data_AF-A0A2K9MEE7-F1
#
_entry.id   AF-A0A2K9MEE7-F1
#
_cell.length_a   1.000
_cell.length_b   1.000
_cell.length_c   1.000
_cell.angle_alpha   90.00
_cell.angle_beta   90.00
_cell.angle_gamma   90.00
#
_symmetry.space_group_name_H-M   'P 1'
#
loop_
_entity.id
_entity.type
_entity.pdbx_description
1 polymer ?
#
loop_
_entity_poly.entity_id
_entity_poly.type
_entity_poly.pdbx_seq_one_letter_code
_entity_poly.pdbx_strand_id
1 'polypeptide(L)' 'MTVRLNLLLSEDLNNEIEQMASRGHTSKSEIIRKALQLFLAAQEGKSRGLTLGLVEPETRIMQTEIIGL' A
#
# COMPACT_ATOMS: atom_id res chain seq x y z
N MET A 1 -4.36 10.00 18.82
CA MET A 1 -5.72 9.44 18.98
C MET A 1 -5.86 8.28 18.01
N THR A 2 -6.46 7.16 18.43
CA THR A 2 -6.65 5.97 17.59
C THR A 2 -8.14 5.65 17.52
N VAL A 3 -8.64 5.34 16.33
CA VAL A 3 -10.04 4.95 16.10
C VAL A 3 -10.08 3.46 15.74
N ARG A 4 -11.10 2.74 16.22
CA ARG A 4 -11.33 1.34 15.85
C ARG A 4 -11.98 1.29 14.46
N LEU A 5 -11.40 0.50 13.57
CA LEU A 5 -11.89 0.26 12.22
C LEU A 5 -12.24 -1.23 12.10
N ASN A 6 -13.44 -1.52 11.58
CA ASN A 6 -13.84 -2.87 11.20
C ASN A 6 -13.93 -2.91 9.66
N LEU A 7 -13.29 -3.91 9.05
CA LEU A 7 -13.24 -4.07 7.59
C LEU A 7 -13.75 -5.46 7.21
N LEU A 8 -14.47 -5.53 6.10
CA LEU A 8 -14.78 -6.79 5.42
C LEU A 8 -13.72 -6.99 4.33
N LEU A 9 -13.03 -8.13 4.38
CA LEU A 9 -12.01 -8.53 3.41
C LEU A 9 -12.40 -9.89 2.84
N SER A 10 -12.01 -10.18 1.60
CA SER A 10 -12.05 -11.55 1.11
C SER A 10 -11.09 -12.43 1.92
N GLU A 11 -11.38 -13.73 1.97
CA GLU A 11 -10.53 -14.70 2.65
C GLU A 11 -9.12 -14.70 2.07
N ASP A 12 -9.00 -14.69 0.73
CA ASP A 12 -7.74 -14.64 0.02
C ASP A 12 -6.89 -13.43 0.43
N LEU A 13 -7.49 -12.23 0.47
CA LEU A 13 -6.79 -11.01 0.85
C LEU A 13 -6.36 -11.03 2.32
N ASN A 14 -7.20 -11.55 3.23
CA ASN A 14 -6.79 -11.72 4.62
C ASN A 14 -5.58 -12.67 4.73
N ASN A 15 -5.60 -13.78 3.99
CA ASN A 15 -4.52 -14.76 4.00
C ASN A 15 -3.20 -14.18 3.46
N GLU A 16 -3.25 -13.36 2.40
CA GLU A 16 -2.07 -12.65 1.90
C GLU A 16 -1.51 -11.66 2.92
N ILE A 17 -2.37 -10.86 3.56
CA ILE A 17 -1.96 -9.91 4.60
C ILE A 17 -1.34 -10.65 5.80
N GLU A 18 -1.90 -11.80 6.17
CA GLU A 18 -1.41 -12.62 7.28
C GLU A 18 -0.01 -13.18 6.98
N GLN A 19 0.20 -13.71 5.77
CA GLN A 19 1.52 -14.16 5.34
C GLN A 19 2.55 -13.02 5.33
N MET A 20 2.18 -11.82 4.85
CA MET A 20 3.06 -10.65 4.89
C MET A 20 3.38 -10.23 6.33
N ALA A 21 2.39 -10.27 7.22
CA ALA A 21 2.59 -9.95 8.63
C ALA A 21 3.59 -10.90 9.29
N SER A 22 3.47 -12.21 9.02
CA SER A 22 4.39 -13.22 9.51
C SER A 22 5.81 -13.03 8.99
N ARG A 23 5.98 -12.81 7.68
CA ARG A 23 7.31 -12.63 7.06
C ARG A 23 8.01 -11.36 7.53
N GLY A 24 7.26 -10.28 7.71
CA GLY A 24 7.80 -8.98 8.10
C GLY A 24 7.92 -8.75 9.62
N HIS A 25 7.65 -9.78 10.44
CA HIS A 25 7.53 -9.65 11.90
C HIS A 25 6.69 -8.42 12.31
N THR A 26 5.54 -8.23 11.66
CA THR A 26 4.67 -7.07 11.86
C THR A 26 3.21 -7.51 12.11
N SER A 27 2.30 -6.54 12.29
CA SER A 27 0.88 -6.83 12.50
C SER A 27 0.04 -6.50 11.27
N LYS A 28 -1.10 -7.19 11.12
CA LYS A 28 -2.09 -6.88 10.07
C LYS A 28 -2.52 -5.40 10.10
N SER A 29 -2.71 -4.85 11.30
CA SER A 29 -3.06 -3.45 11.50
C SER A 29 -2.00 -2.47 10.97
N GLU A 30 -0.71 -2.79 11.13
CA GLU A 30 0.38 -1.96 10.59
C GLU A 30 0.45 -2.03 9.06
N ILE A 31 0.26 -3.23 8.48
CA ILE A 31 0.19 -3.40 7.02
C ILE A 31 -0.97 -2.58 6.44
N ILE A 32 -2.18 -2.74 7.01
CA ILE A 32 -3.36 -2.00 6.56
C ILE A 32 -3.15 -0.49 6.69
N ARG A 33 -2.53 -0.02 7.79
CA ARG A 33 -2.25 1.41 7.97
C ARG A 33 -1.29 1.94 6.90
N LYS A 34 -0.20 1.21 6.60
CA LYS A 34 0.74 1.58 5.54
C LYS A 34 0.10 1.59 4.17
N ALA A 35 -0.75 0.60 3.87
CA ALA A 35 -1.49 0.53 2.62
C ALA A 35 -2.42 1.74 2.44
N LEU A 36 -3.16 2.11 3.49
CA LEU A 36 -4.03 3.30 3.47
C LEU A 36 -3.23 4.60 3.29
N GLN A 37 -2.08 4.74 3.96
CA GLN A 37 -1.20 5.89 3.80
C GLN A 37 -0.64 5.99 2.38
N LEU A 38 -0.21 4.87 1.79
CA LEU A 38 0.27 4.81 0.41
C LEU A 38 -0.84 5.22 -0.57
N PHE A 39 -2.06 4.71 -0.37
CA PHE A 39 -3.22 5.08 -1.18
C PHE A 39 -3.51 6.58 -1.12
N LEU A 40 -3.51 7.18 0.07
CA LEU A 40 -3.74 8.62 0.23
C LEU A 40 -2.63 9.45 -0.45
N ALA A 41 -1.36 9.08 -0.26
CA ALA A 41 -0.24 9.76 -0.91
C ALA A 41 -0.33 9.67 -2.44
N ALA A 42 -0.77 8.54 -2.97
CA ALA A 42 -0.98 8.37 -4.40
C ALA A 42 -2.11 9.26 -4.95
N GLN A 43 -3.23 9.37 -4.22
CA GLN A 43 -4.35 10.25 -4.60
C GLN A 43 -3.92 11.73 -4.60
N GLU A 44 -3.17 12.15 -3.59
CA GLU A 44 -2.61 13.51 -3.53
C GLU A 44 -1.64 13.76 -4.70
N GLY A 45 -0.74 12.81 -4.97
CA GLY A 45 0.16 12.87 -6.13
C GLY A 45 -0.60 13.00 -7.45
N LYS A 46 -1.64 12.19 -7.66
CA LYS A 46 -2.49 12.24 -8.85
C LYS A 46 -3.13 13.61 -9.05
N SER A 47 -3.64 14.24 -7.98
CA SER A 47 -4.21 15.59 -8.06
C SER A 47 -3.21 16.66 -8.54
N ARG A 48 -1.91 16.39 -8.41
CA ARG A 48 -0.80 17.24 -8.84
C ARG A 48 -0.23 16.83 -10.21
N GLY A 49 -0.87 15.87 -10.90
CA GLY A 49 -0.41 15.31 -12.18
C GLY A 49 0.77 14.34 -12.04
N LEU A 50 1.03 13.82 -10.85
CA LEU A 50 2.08 12.83 -10.60
C LEU A 50 1.53 11.41 -10.65
N THR A 51 2.37 10.46 -11.05
CA THR A 51 2.05 9.03 -11.10
C THR A 51 2.80 8.27 -9.99
N LEU A 52 2.24 7.16 -9.51
CA LEU A 52 2.90 6.28 -8.55
C LEU A 52 3.43 5.05 -9.29
N GLY A 53 4.70 4.71 -9.10
CA GLY A 53 5.30 3.54 -9.72
C GLY A 53 6.44 2.93 -8.91
N LEU A 54 6.84 1.73 -9.30
CA LEU A 54 8.07 1.11 -8.84
C LEU A 54 9.22 1.61 -9.69
N VAL A 55 10.30 2.01 -9.03
CA VAL A 55 11.47 2.61 -9.65
C VAL A 55 12.67 1.73 -9.38
N GLU A 56 13.49 1.49 -10.40
CA GLU A 56 14.78 0.82 -10.22
C GLU A 56 15.73 1.74 -9.42
N PRO A 57 16.30 1.28 -8.29
CA PRO A 57 17.06 2.15 -7.39
C PRO A 57 18.28 2.81 -8.04
N GLU A 58 19.07 2.08 -8.84
CA GLU A 58 20.30 2.63 -9.42
C GLU A 58 20.03 3.61 -10.57
N THR A 59 19.13 3.26 -11.47
CA THR A 59 18.88 4.05 -12.69
C THR A 59 17.82 5.13 -12.49
N ARG A 60 17.01 5.01 -11.43
CA ARG A 60 15.81 5.83 -11.17
C ARG A 60 14.78 5.77 -12.31
N ILE A 61 14.84 4.75 -13.15
CA ILE A 61 13.88 4.53 -14.21
C ILE A 61 12.63 3.87 -13.61
N MET A 62 11.45 4.41 -13.94
CA MET A 62 10.19 3.80 -13.57
C MET A 62 9.99 2.51 -14.36
N GLN A 63 9.87 1.40 -13.64
CA GLN A 63 9.72 0.07 -14.21
C GLN A 63 8.25 -0.29 -14.42
N THR A 64 7.38 0.18 -13.53
CA THR A 64 5.93 -0.08 -13.61
C THR A 64 5.15 1.03 -12.92
N GLU A 65 4.11 1.51 -13.57
CA GLU A 65 3.12 2.41 -12.98
C GLU A 65 2.06 1.60 -12.23
N ILE A 66 1.87 1.89 -10.94
CA ILE A 66 0.90 1.22 -10.06
C ILE A 66 -0.44 1.97 -10.04
N ILE A 67 -0.41 3.31 -10.16
CA ILE A 67 -1.62 4.14 -10.14
C ILE A 67 -1.54 5.18 -11.26
N GLY A 68 -2.33 4.93 -12.31
CA GLY A 68 -2.38 5.67 -13.57
C GLY A 68 -3.63 5.36 -14.40
N LEU A 69 -4.83 5.48 -13.79
CA LEU A 69 -6.06 5.69 -14.57
C LEU A 69 -6.18 7.16 -14.94
#